data_AF-A0A1G5SJ35-F1
#
_entry.id   AF-A0A1G5SJ35-F1
#
_cell.length_a   1.000
_cell.length_b   1.000
_cell.length_c   1.000
_cell.angle_alpha   90.00
_cell.angle_beta   90.00
_cell.angle_gamma   90.00
#
_symmetry.space_group_name_H-M   'P 1'
#
loop_
_entity.id
_entity.type
_entity.pdbx_description
1 polymer ?
#
loop_
_entity_poly.entity_id
_entity_poly.type
_entity_poly.pdbx_seq_one_letter_code
_entity_poly.pdbx_strand_id
1 'polypeptide(L)'
;MGALIFYTFIFFIGFFFAHGFTLLTKRDFLNRRWTGLACVLMMSIMHGYKILSTKPPNAHEDEAMQALGYYVILPVSVIVAVLLYLWWRDQNNGDNSY
;
A
#
# COMPACT_ATOMS: atom_id res chain seq x y z
N MET A 1 3.16 13.39 -10.37
CA MET A 1 2.91 13.59 -8.93
C MET A 1 1.64 12.90 -8.40
N GLY A 2 1.10 11.86 -9.07
CA GLY A 2 -0.14 11.17 -8.64
C GLY A 2 0.04 9.78 -8.01
N ALA A 3 1.26 9.24 -7.93
CA ALA A 3 1.46 7.86 -7.48
C ALA A 3 1.07 7.64 -6.02
N LEU A 4 1.44 8.56 -5.11
CA LEU A 4 1.06 8.45 -3.71
C LEU A 4 -0.47 8.46 -3.54
N ILE A 5 -1.16 9.41 -4.17
CA ILE A 5 -2.62 9.50 -4.17
C ILE A 5 -3.25 8.21 -4.74
N PHE A 6 -2.69 7.68 -5.83
CA PHE A 6 -3.15 6.43 -6.41
C PHE A 6 -3.02 5.24 -5.44
N TYR A 7 -1.86 5.04 -4.80
CA TYR A 7 -1.71 3.96 -3.83
C TYR A 7 -2.54 4.17 -2.56
N THR A 8 -2.76 5.42 -2.14
CA THR A 8 -3.72 5.73 -1.08
C THR A 8 -5.14 5.31 -1.47
N PHE A 9 -5.57 5.58 -2.70
CA PHE A 9 -6.87 5.13 -3.19
C PHE A 9 -6.99 3.60 -3.20
N ILE A 10 -5.96 2.88 -3.67
CA ILE A 10 -5.90 1.41 -3.62
C ILE A 10 -5.96 0.89 -2.19
N PHE A 11 -5.26 1.54 -1.25
CA PHE A 11 -5.33 1.20 0.17
C PHE A 11 -6.77 1.28 0.69
N PHE A 12 -7.47 2.39 0.41
CA PHE A 12 -8.86 2.56 0.84
C PHE A 12 -9.79 1.54 0.22
N ILE A 13 -9.60 1.17 -1.06
CA ILE A 13 -10.37 0.10 -1.68
C ILE A 13 -10.24 -1.19 -0.87
N GLY A 14 -9.01 -1.66 -0.60
CA GLY A 14 -8.78 -2.88 0.19
C GLY A 14 -9.34 -2.78 1.62
N PHE A 15 -9.22 -1.62 2.24
CA PHE A 15 -9.77 -1.34 3.56
C PHE A 15 -11.31 -1.43 3.57
N PHE A 16 -11.99 -0.82 2.59
CA PHE A 16 -13.44 -0.87 2.47
C PHE A 16 -13.94 -2.26 2.10
N PHE A 17 -13.23 -3.01 1.27
CA PHE A 17 -13.55 -4.40 0.98
C PHE A 17 -13.51 -5.25 2.25
N ALA A 18 -12.45 -5.15 3.05
CA ALA A 18 -12.37 -5.85 4.34
C ALA A 18 -13.50 -5.42 5.29
N HIS A 19 -13.80 -4.12 5.33
CA HIS A 19 -14.88 -3.61 6.17
C HIS A 19 -16.26 -4.15 5.76
N GLY A 20 -16.58 -4.10 4.46
CA GLY A 20 -17.82 -4.62 3.91
C GLY A 20 -17.93 -6.13 4.10
N PHE A 21 -16.83 -6.86 3.90
CA PHE A 21 -16.80 -8.30 4.13
C PHE A 21 -17.09 -8.66 5.60
N THR A 22 -16.43 -7.98 6.55
CA THR A 22 -16.73 -8.14 7.99
C THR A 22 -18.23 -7.91 8.28
N LEU A 23 -18.83 -6.86 7.70
CA LEU A 23 -20.25 -6.56 7.89
C LEU A 23 -21.17 -7.67 7.35
N LEU A 24 -20.83 -8.23 6.19
CA LEU A 24 -21.61 -9.29 5.55
C LEU A 24 -21.49 -10.63 6.28
N THR A 25 -20.28 -10.99 6.73
CA THR A 25 -20.00 -12.30 7.34
C THR A 25 -20.22 -12.31 8.85
N LYS A 26 -20.46 -11.14 9.48
CA LYS A 26 -20.54 -10.96 10.95
C LYS A 26 -19.38 -11.58 11.73
N ARG A 27 -18.23 -11.73 11.06
CA ARG A 27 -17.04 -12.41 11.58
C ARG A 27 -15.82 -11.61 11.16
N ASP A 28 -14.97 -11.28 12.12
CA ASP A 28 -13.72 -10.54 11.88
C ASP A 28 -12.66 -11.47 11.26
N PHE A 29 -12.80 -11.74 9.97
CA PHE A 29 -11.87 -12.61 9.25
C PHE A 29 -10.65 -11.85 8.71
N LEU A 30 -10.78 -10.54 8.45
CA LEU A 30 -9.78 -9.72 7.79
C LEU A 30 -9.53 -8.43 8.56
N ASN A 31 -8.32 -8.24 9.06
CA ASN A 31 -7.93 -6.96 9.64
C ASN A 31 -7.83 -5.91 8.52
N ARG A 32 -8.73 -4.93 8.58
CA ARG A 32 -8.97 -3.93 7.52
C ARG A 32 -7.70 -3.21 7.07
N ARG A 33 -6.81 -2.86 8.02
CA ARG A 33 -5.56 -2.16 7.72
C ARG A 33 -4.58 -3.05 6.96
N TRP A 34 -4.45 -4.32 7.36
CA TRP A 34 -3.59 -5.30 6.68
C TRP A 34 -4.12 -5.70 5.31
N THR A 35 -5.44 -5.80 5.14
CA THR A 35 -6.05 -6.04 3.81
C THR A 35 -5.82 -4.86 2.86
N GLY A 36 -5.98 -3.64 3.34
CA GLY A 36 -5.62 -2.44 2.57
C GLY A 36 -4.15 -2.45 2.13
N LEU A 37 -3.23 -2.81 3.03
CA LEU A 37 -1.81 -2.94 2.71
C LEU A 37 -1.55 -4.04 1.68
N ALA A 38 -2.19 -5.20 1.81
CA ALA A 38 -2.05 -6.30 0.85
C ALA A 38 -2.45 -5.88 -0.58
N CYS A 39 -3.53 -5.11 -0.74
CA CYS A 39 -3.92 -4.55 -2.03
C CYS A 39 -2.88 -3.58 -2.59
N VAL A 40 -2.32 -2.71 -1.75
CA VAL A 40 -1.23 -1.80 -2.16
C VAL A 40 -0.01 -2.57 -2.64
N LEU A 41 0.40 -3.60 -1.88
CA LEU A 41 1.56 -4.43 -2.25
C LEU A 41 1.33 -5.16 -3.57
N MET A 42 0.17 -5.78 -3.75
CA MET A 42 -0.20 -6.43 -5.01
C MET A 42 -0.13 -5.47 -6.20
N MET A 43 -0.74 -4.28 -6.08
CA MET A 43 -0.72 -3.28 -7.15
C MET A 43 0.71 -2.75 -7.40
N SER A 44 1.52 -2.62 -6.35
CA SER A 44 2.90 -2.14 -6.45
C SER A 44 3.79 -3.10 -7.23
N ILE A 45 3.62 -4.41 -7.04
CA ILE A 45 4.32 -5.45 -7.79
C ILE A 45 3.93 -5.38 -9.26
N MET A 46 2.63 -5.27 -9.57
CA MET A 46 2.15 -5.15 -10.95
C MET A 46 2.69 -3.90 -11.65
N HIS A 47 2.67 -2.76 -10.96
CA HIS A 47 3.16 -1.50 -11.49
C HIS A 47 4.68 -1.52 -11.68
N GLY A 48 5.43 -2.01 -10.70
CA GLY A 48 6.88 -2.17 -10.80
C GLY A 48 7.27 -3.11 -11.93
N TYR A 49 6.59 -4.25 -12.08
CA TYR A 49 6.79 -5.16 -13.20
C TYR A 49 6.57 -4.47 -14.55
N LYS A 50 5.53 -3.64 -14.67
CA LYS A 50 5.27 -2.86 -15.89
C LYS A 50 6.42 -1.89 -16.21
N ILE A 51 6.94 -1.19 -15.20
CA ILE A 51 8.07 -0.26 -15.38
C ILE A 51 9.31 -1.00 -15.86
N LEU A 52 9.59 -2.18 -15.30
CA LEU A 52 10.77 -2.98 -15.67
C LEU A 52 10.65 -3.68 -17.03
N SER A 53 9.44 -4.08 -17.41
CA SER A 53 9.19 -4.81 -18.66
C SER A 53 8.98 -3.90 -19.87
N THR A 54 8.60 -2.64 -19.65
CA THR A 54 8.45 -1.67 -20.74
C THR A 54 9.80 -0.99 -20.93
N LYS A 55 10.56 -1.36 -21.98
CA LYS A 55 11.82 -0.69 -22.34
C LYS A 55 11.51 0.45 -23.33
N PRO A 56 11.57 1.74 -22.95
CA PRO A 56 11.45 2.81 -23.91
C PRO A 56 12.51 2.67 -25.01
N PRO A 57 12.21 3.02 -26.27
CA PRO A 57 13.15 2.87 -27.39
C PRO A 57 14.51 3.55 -27.18
N ASN A 58 14.57 4.54 -26.26
CA ASN A 58 15.77 5.33 -25.95
C ASN A 58 16.12 5.34 -24.45
N ALA A 59 15.56 4.45 -23.63
CA ALA A 59 15.79 4.51 -22.19
C ALA A 59 17.13 3.89 -21.79
N HIS A 60 17.90 4.66 -21.04
CA HIS A 60 19.00 4.14 -20.24
C HIS A 60 18.45 3.36 -19.04
N GLU A 61 19.14 2.29 -18.62
CA GLU A 61 18.70 1.42 -17.52
C GLU A 61 18.47 2.19 -16.20
N ASP A 62 19.20 3.29 -16.02
CA ASP A 62 19.09 4.20 -14.89
C ASP A 62 17.71 4.88 -14.79
N GLU A 63 17.04 5.13 -15.92
CA GLU A 63 15.73 5.78 -15.96
C GLU A 63 14.62 4.85 -15.42
N ALA A 64 14.71 3.55 -15.69
CA ALA A 64 13.75 2.57 -15.19
C ALA A 64 13.86 2.40 -13.66
N MET A 65 15.09 2.37 -13.15
CA MET A 65 15.34 2.32 -11.70
C MET A 65 14.88 3.60 -11.00
N GLN A 66 15.16 4.76 -11.60
CA GLN A 66 14.69 6.04 -11.07
C GLN A 66 13.16 6.11 -11.05
N ALA A 67 12.49 5.67 -12.12
CA ALA A 67 11.03 5.61 -12.19
C ALA A 67 10.45 4.65 -11.14
N LEU A 68 11.03 3.45 -10.97
CA LEU A 68 10.62 2.49 -9.95
C LEU A 68 10.72 3.10 -8.53
N GLY A 69 11.85 3.77 -8.25
CA GLY A 69 12.09 4.44 -6.98
C GLY A 69 11.03 5.51 -6.66
N TYR A 70 10.81 6.44 -7.59
CA TYR A 70 9.90 7.57 -7.37
C TYR A 70 8.42 7.20 -7.44
N TYR A 71 8.03 6.30 -8.35
CA TYR A 71 6.62 6.00 -8.60
C TYR A 71 6.10 4.77 -7.87
N VAL A 72 6.96 3.92 -7.32
CA VAL A 72 6.54 2.70 -6.62
C VAL A 72 7.12 2.64 -5.21
N ILE A 73 8.45 2.66 -5.07
CA ILE A 73 9.10 2.42 -3.77
C ILE A 73 8.76 3.52 -2.77
N LEU A 74 8.94 4.79 -3.14
CA LEU A 74 8.67 5.94 -2.28
C LEU A 74 7.22 6.00 -1.80
N PRO A 75 6.18 5.98 -2.66
CA PRO A 75 4.80 6.06 -2.18
C PRO A 75 4.40 4.85 -1.33
N VAL A 76 4.86 3.64 -1.67
CA VAL A 76 4.56 2.44 -0.89
C VAL A 76 5.23 2.50 0.48
N SER A 77 6.49 2.96 0.56
CA SER A 77 7.21 3.08 1.83
C SER A 77 6.55 4.10 2.76
N VAL A 78 6.05 5.22 2.23
CA VAL A 78 5.27 6.19 3.02
C VAL A 78 4.02 5.55 3.61
N ILE A 79 3.26 4.79 2.83
CA ILE A 79 2.05 4.09 3.31
C ILE A 79 2.41 3.08 4.41
N VAL A 80 3.46 2.28 4.20
CA VAL A 80 3.95 1.30 5.19
C VAL A 80 4.37 2.00 6.47
N ALA A 81 5.14 3.09 6.39
CA ALA A 81 5.60 3.85 7.55
C ALA A 81 4.41 4.41 8.36
N VAL A 82 3.40 4.97 7.70
CA VAL A 82 2.18 5.46 8.35
C VAL A 82 1.45 4.32 9.06
N LEU A 83 1.30 3.15 8.41
CA LEU A 83 0.63 2.01 9.03
C LEU A 83 1.38 1.45 10.24
N LEU A 84 2.70 1.34 10.15
CA LEU A 84 3.54 0.92 11.27
C LEU A 84 3.45 1.91 12.44
N TYR A 85 3.46 3.21 12.14
CA TYR A 85 3.28 4.26 13.15
C TYR A 85 1.92 4.14 13.84
N LEU A 86 0.83 3.95 13.08
CA LEU A 86 -0.51 3.77 13.66
C LEU A 86 -0.62 2.48 14.48
N TRP A 87 -0.03 1.39 14.01
CA TRP A 87 -0.02 0.11 14.74
C TRP A 87 0.79 0.19 16.04
N TRP A 88 1.93 0.88 16.03
CA TRP A 88 2.72 1.13 17.24
C TRP A 88 1.98 2.05 18.22
N ARG A 89 1.36 3.12 17.72
CA ARG A 89 0.55 4.03 18.54
C ARG A 89 -0.63 3.31 19.21
N ASP A 90 -1.33 2.44 18.50
CA ASP A 90 -2.48 1.71 19.05
C ASP A 90 -2.07 0.73 20.16
N GLN A 91 -0.90 0.09 20.05
CA GLN A 91 -0.35 -0.76 21.12
C GLN A 91 -0.02 0.06 22.37
N ASN A 92 0.69 1.18 22.22
CA ASN A 92 1.08 2.01 23.36
C ASN A 92 -0.12 2.67 24.06
N ASN A 93 -1.19 2.97 23.33
CA ASN A 93 -2.39 3.56 23.92
C ASN A 93 -3.34 2.50 24.52
N GLY A 94 -3.28 1.25 24.07
CA GLY A 94 -4.05 0.14 24.65
C GLY A 94 -3.50 -0.35 25.99
N ASP A 95 -2.18 -0.22 26.22
CA ASP A 95 -1.52 -0.58 27.49
C ASP A 95 -1.71 0.47 28.60
N ASN A 96 -2.20 1.67 28.29
CA ASN A 96 -2.39 2.76 29.25
C ASN A 96 -3.83 2.89 29.77
N SER A 97 -4.71 1.92 29.46
CA SER A 97 -6.09 1.87 29.98
C SER A 97 -6.24 0.71 30.96
N TYR A 98 -5.80 0.93 32.20
CA TYR A 98 -6.13 0.12 33.39
C TYR A 98 -6.93 0.97 34.38
#